data_AF-A0A2R6G0E4-F1
#
_entry.id   AF-A0A2R6G0E4-F1
#
_cell.length_a   1.000
_cell.length_b   1.000
_cell.length_c   1.000
_cell.angle_alpha   90.00
_cell.angle_beta   90.00
_cell.angle_gamma   90.00
#
_symmetry.space_group_name_H-M   'P 1'
#
loop_
_entity.id
_entity.type
_entity.pdbx_description
1 polymer ?
#
loop_
_entity_poly.entity_id
_entity_poly.type
_entity_poly.pdbx_seq_one_letter_code
_entity_poly.pdbx_strand_id
1 'polypeptide(L)' 'MTRLVIYCVDCEWSASTEDHSRSDQSALAIDHHVGTGHTIESTRREIEEPTTGWAEEWPPTE' A
#
# COMPACT_ATOMS: atom_id res chain seq x y z
N MET A 1 0.80 10.53 1.62
CA MET A 1 1.93 9.60 1.98
C MET A 1 1.85 8.37 1.05
N THR A 2 2.92 7.59 0.77
CA THR A 2 2.77 6.37 -0.07
C THR A 2 2.88 5.10 0.76
N ARG A 3 1.93 4.16 0.61
CA ARG A 3 1.95 2.82 1.23
C ARG A 3 2.46 1.80 0.22
N LEU A 4 3.34 0.89 0.66
CA LEU A 4 3.69 -0.31 -0.10
C LEU A 4 2.84 -1.48 0.42
N VAL A 5 2.27 -2.24 -0.49
CA VAL A 5 1.52 -3.46 -0.19
C VAL A 5 2.12 -4.60 -1.01
N ILE A 6 2.48 -5.69 -0.33
CA ILE A 6 2.85 -6.96 -0.93
C ILE A 6 1.65 -7.89 -0.80
N TYR A 7 1.31 -8.62 -1.87
CA TYR A 7 0.16 -9.51 -1.88
C TYR A 7 0.46 -10.77 -2.70
N CYS A 8 -0.23 -11.85 -2.34
CA CYS A 8 -0.25 -13.08 -3.11
C CYS A 8 -1.31 -12.96 -4.22
N VAL A 9 -1.00 -13.45 -5.42
CA VAL A 9 -2.00 -13.50 -6.53
C VAL A 9 -2.80 -14.80 -6.54
N ASP A 10 -2.34 -15.81 -5.80
CA ASP A 10 -2.95 -17.14 -5.73
C ASP A 10 -3.87 -17.30 -4.50
N CYS A 11 -3.73 -16.44 -3.47
CA CYS A 11 -4.56 -16.46 -2.27
C CYS A 11 -4.73 -15.06 -1.65
N GLU A 12 -5.47 -14.98 -0.55
CA GLU A 12 -5.83 -13.71 0.13
C GLU A 12 -4.74 -13.14 1.06
N TRP A 13 -3.52 -13.69 1.03
CA TRP A 13 -2.41 -13.19 1.86
C TRP A 13 -1.92 -11.82 1.38
N SER A 14 -1.70 -10.90 2.33
CA SER A 14 -1.08 -9.59 2.07
C SER A 14 -0.33 -9.05 3.29
N ALA A 15 0.65 -8.18 3.03
CA ALA A 15 1.44 -7.48 4.05
C ALA A 15 1.69 -6.03 3.62
N SER A 16 1.64 -5.09 4.56
CA SER A 16 1.54 -3.66 4.24
C SER A 16 2.42 -2.78 5.09
N THR A 17 2.82 -1.59 4.59
CA THR A 17 3.65 -0.64 5.36
C THR A 17 2.92 0.07 6.49
N GLU A 18 1.60 -0.13 6.62
CA GLU A 18 0.87 0.37 7.78
C GLU A 18 1.10 -0.53 9.00
N ASP A 19 1.27 -1.83 8.77
CA ASP A 19 1.33 -2.85 9.82
C ASP A 19 2.75 -3.40 10.04
N HIS A 20 3.60 -3.30 9.02
CA HIS A 20 4.91 -3.94 8.98
C HIS A 20 5.97 -3.01 8.42
N SER A 21 7.20 -3.07 8.95
CA SER A 21 8.32 -2.39 8.28
C SER A 21 8.58 -3.00 6.90
N ARG A 22 9.32 -2.28 6.04
CA ARG A 22 9.72 -2.82 4.73
C ARG A 22 10.55 -4.10 4.85
N SER A 23 11.39 -4.19 5.87
CA SER A 23 12.21 -5.38 6.12
C SER A 23 11.35 -6.56 6.51
N ASP A 24 10.34 -6.34 7.36
CA ASP A 24 9.41 -7.39 7.80
C ASP A 24 8.54 -7.88 6.64
N GLN A 25 8.05 -6.97 5.79
CA GLN A 25 7.30 -7.34 4.59
C GLN A 25 8.11 -8.25 3.66
N SER A 26 9.38 -7.93 3.44
CA SER A 26 10.26 -8.76 2.63
C SER A 26 10.43 -10.15 3.25
N ALA A 27 10.64 -10.24 4.57
CA ALA A 27 10.77 -11.52 5.25
C ALA A 27 9.49 -12.36 5.15
N LEU A 28 8.33 -11.76 5.38
CA LEU A 28 7.03 -12.43 5.30
C LEU A 28 6.70 -12.87 3.85
N ALA A 29 7.06 -12.07 2.85
CA ALA A 29 6.87 -12.41 1.44
C ALA A 29 7.72 -13.61 1.01
N ILE A 30 8.99 -13.64 1.46
CA ILE A 30 9.90 -14.76 1.19
C ILE A 30 9.37 -16.04 1.86
N ASP A 31 8.99 -15.94 3.15
CA ASP A 31 8.46 -17.08 3.90
C ASP A 31 7.19 -17.64 3.23
N HIS A 32 6.26 -16.77 2.81
CA HIS A 32 5.05 -17.19 2.11
C HIS A 32 5.39 -17.89 0.78
N HIS A 33 6.22 -17.27 -0.07
CA HIS A 33 6.59 -17.86 -1.35
C HIS A 33 7.27 -19.22 -1.18
N VAL A 34 8.18 -19.35 -0.22
CA VAL A 34 8.88 -20.63 0.06
C VAL A 34 7.93 -21.68 0.62
N GLY A 35 7.01 -21.29 1.51
CA GLY A 35 6.07 -22.21 2.16
C GLY A 35 4.96 -22.72 1.25
N THR A 36 4.51 -21.92 0.28
CA THR A 36 3.35 -22.24 -0.56
C THR A 36 3.67 -22.43 -2.03
N GLY A 37 4.80 -21.90 -2.51
CA GLY A 37 5.11 -21.82 -3.94
C GLY A 37 4.27 -20.78 -4.69
N HIS A 38 3.47 -19.96 -3.99
CA HIS A 38 2.62 -18.97 -4.62
C HIS A 38 3.42 -17.78 -5.16
N THR A 39 2.85 -17.10 -6.14
CA THR A 39 3.42 -15.91 -6.75
C THR A 39 3.07 -14.68 -5.91
N ILE A 40 4.10 -13.88 -5.61
CA ILE A 40 3.99 -12.66 -4.82
C ILE A 40 4.24 -11.44 -5.71
N GLU A 41 3.39 -10.43 -5.59
CA GLU A 41 3.53 -9.15 -6.27
C GLU A 41 3.52 -7.99 -5.26
N SER A 42 4.02 -6.83 -5.66
CA SER A 42 4.02 -5.63 -4.82
C SER A 42 3.52 -4.42 -5.58
N THR A 43 2.75 -3.57 -4.90
CA THR A 43 2.25 -2.33 -5.45
C THR A 43 2.47 -1.18 -4.49
N ARG A 44 2.79 0.00 -5.04
CA ARG A 44 2.89 1.25 -4.29
C ARG A 44 1.61 2.04 -4.52
N ARG A 45 0.87 2.30 -3.44
CA ARG A 45 -0.36 3.10 -3.47
C ARG A 45 -0.10 4.47 -2.89
N GLU A 46 -0.63 5.49 -3.56
CA GLU A 46 -0.71 6.83 -3.01
C GLU A 46 -1.82 6.80 -1.94
N ILE A 47 -1.49 7.23 -0.72
CA ILE A 47 -2.51 7.54 0.28
C ILE A 47 -3.12 8.84 -0.22
N GLU A 48 -4.27 8.74 -0.87
CA GLU A 48 -5.12 9.86 -1.18
C GLU A 48 -5.51 10.48 0.16
N GLU A 49 -4.81 11.52 0.58
CA GLU A 49 -5.29 12.39 1.66
C GLU A 49 -6.67 12.88 1.19
N PRO A 50 -7.74 12.79 2.01
CA PRO A 50 -9.01 13.39 1.64
C PRO A 50 -8.71 14.86 1.34
N THR A 51 -8.88 15.25 0.09
CA THR A 51 -8.67 16.63 -0.36
C THR A 51 -9.81 17.46 0.20
N THR A 52 -9.76 17.74 1.50
CA THR A 52 -10.61 18.74 2.13
C THR A 52 -10.01 20.10 1.81
N GLY A 53 -10.68 20.83 0.93
CA GLY A 53 -10.64 22.29 0.89
C GLY A 53 -9.44 22.92 0.17
N TRP A 54 -9.52 23.04 -1.15
CA TRP A 54 -8.85 24.14 -1.87
C TRP A 54 -9.83 25.00 -2.69
N ALA A 55 -11.14 24.80 -2.54
CA ALA A 55 -12.13 25.58 -3.27
C ALA A 55 -13.37 25.87 -2.39
N GLU A 56 -13.21 26.67 -1.33
CA GLU A 56 -14.36 27.32 -0.67
C GLU A 56 -14.45 28.83 -0.93
N GLU A 57 -13.45 29.45 -1.57
CA GLU A 57 -13.57 30.85 -2.00
C GLU A 57 -12.90 31.09 -3.37
N TRP A 58 -13.74 31.03 -4.41
CA TRP A 58 -13.44 31.54 -5.75
C TRP A 58 -14.73 32.15 -6.32
N PRO A 59 -14.68 33.33 -6.96
CA PRO A 59 -13.52 34.19 -7.24
C PRO A 59 -13.19 35.18 -6.10
N PRO A 60 -11.98 35.77 -6.08
CA PRO A 60 -11.70 36.93 -5.24
C PRO A 60 -12.64 38.08 -5.63
N THR A 61 -13.31 38.67 -4.65
CA THR A 61 -14.12 39.87 -4.84
C THR A 61 -13.22 41.00 -5.33
N GLU A 62 -13.56 41.61 -6.47
CA GLU A 62 -12.90 42.77 -7.06
C GLU A 62 -12.89 44.00 -6.15
#